data_AF-A0A6I7MXU8-F1
#
_entry.id   AF-A0A6I7MXU8-F1
#
_cell.length_a   1.000
_cell.length_b   1.000
_cell.length_c   1.000
_cell.angle_alpha   90.00
_cell.angle_beta   90.00
_cell.angle_gamma   90.00
#
_symmetry.space_group_name_H-M   'P 1'
#
loop_
_entity.id
_entity.type
_entity.pdbx_description
1 polymer ?
#
loop_
_entity_poly.entity_id
_entity_poly.type
_entity_poly.pdbx_seq_one_letter_code
_entity_poly.pdbx_strand_id
1 'polypeptide(L)'
;MRKIFPTLILIFFSIHQFVFAQELRTDWWTEARFGMFIHWGLYSGAEGIWKGEKHRHFNNYAEWIKYRNRISNEEYGDLAKRFVWDEINPEEWVIQAKKAGMQYITITAKHHDGFALWDTQIGNYSFKNYDPKSRDILAELAAACKKHDMKLGFYYSHWVDWEHPYGWDHNRELTGDLTDEQFDQYWQEKVIPQLRELLTNYGDVALLWFDMWIGHEKTIVQEKQLRQVIRLVRELQPNCLINSRLGLPVSDPD
;
A
#
# COMPACT_ATOMS: atom_id res chain seq x y z
N MET A 1 -2.55 -52.91 39.61
CA MET A 1 -2.03 -52.07 38.51
C MET A 1 -3.22 -51.42 37.80
N ARG A 2 -3.44 -50.11 38.03
CA ARG A 2 -4.58 -49.34 37.52
C ARG A 2 -4.18 -48.65 36.21
N LYS A 3 -5.14 -48.62 35.29
CA LYS A 3 -5.11 -48.15 33.90
C LYS A 3 -4.61 -46.70 33.80
N ILE A 4 -3.70 -46.43 32.86
CA ILE A 4 -3.31 -45.09 32.42
C ILE A 4 -4.25 -44.71 31.26
N PHE A 5 -4.95 -43.59 31.39
CA PHE A 5 -5.72 -42.94 30.31
C PHE A 5 -4.76 -42.20 29.37
N PRO A 6 -4.92 -42.24 28.04
CA PRO A 6 -4.26 -41.29 27.16
C PRO A 6 -5.16 -40.06 27.00
N THR A 7 -4.81 -38.97 27.68
CA THR A 7 -5.28 -37.62 27.33
C THR A 7 -4.14 -36.93 26.62
N LEU A 8 -3.94 -37.17 25.33
CA LEU A 8 -3.02 -36.36 24.51
C LEU A 8 -3.29 -36.53 23.01
N ILE A 9 -4.49 -36.17 22.55
CA ILE A 9 -4.77 -35.96 21.11
C ILE A 9 -5.58 -34.66 21.00
N LEU A 10 -4.90 -33.51 21.05
CA LEU A 10 -5.52 -32.23 20.64
C LEU A 10 -4.53 -31.13 20.24
N ILE A 11 -3.24 -31.43 20.08
CA ILE A 11 -2.23 -30.42 19.67
C ILE A 11 -1.69 -30.66 18.24
N PHE A 12 -1.89 -31.84 17.64
CA PHE A 12 -1.34 -32.15 16.31
C PHE A 12 -2.20 -31.71 15.10
N PHE A 13 -3.47 -31.34 15.31
CA PHE A 13 -4.37 -30.96 14.21
C PHE A 13 -4.20 -29.50 13.76
N SER A 14 -3.82 -28.58 14.66
CA SER A 14 -3.81 -27.14 14.37
C SER A 14 -2.63 -26.73 13.47
N ILE A 15 -1.46 -27.36 13.64
CA ILE A 15 -0.24 -27.01 12.88
C ILE A 15 -0.38 -27.42 11.40
N HIS A 16 -0.98 -28.57 11.11
CA HIS A 16 -1.18 -29.03 9.74
C HIS A 16 -2.15 -28.13 8.97
N GLN A 17 -3.23 -27.65 9.60
CA GLN A 17 -4.17 -26.75 8.96
C GLN A 17 -3.56 -25.39 8.60
N PHE A 18 -2.66 -24.87 9.46
CA PHE A 18 -2.01 -23.59 9.23
C PHE A 18 -1.05 -23.62 8.02
N VAL A 19 -0.20 -24.65 7.94
CA VAL A 19 0.74 -24.84 6.81
C VAL A 19 -0.01 -25.04 5.49
N PHE A 20 -1.03 -25.89 5.46
CA PHE A 20 -1.86 -26.10 4.27
C PHE A 20 -2.57 -24.82 3.82
N ALA A 21 -3.11 -24.02 4.75
CA ALA A 21 -3.78 -22.77 4.41
C ALA A 21 -2.81 -21.71 3.86
N GLN A 22 -1.55 -21.70 4.31
CA GLN A 22 -0.52 -20.80 3.78
C GLN A 22 -0.06 -21.22 2.39
N GLU A 23 0.20 -22.52 2.17
CA GLU A 23 0.56 -23.06 0.84
C GLU A 23 -0.50 -22.68 -0.21
N LEU A 24 -1.79 -22.95 0.07
CA LEU A 24 -2.89 -22.66 -0.85
C LEU A 24 -3.02 -21.17 -1.25
N ARG A 25 -2.66 -20.23 -0.36
CA ARG A 25 -2.69 -18.79 -0.68
C ARG A 25 -1.54 -18.36 -1.58
N THR A 26 -0.40 -19.02 -1.47
CA THR A 26 0.82 -18.65 -2.19
C THR A 26 0.99 -19.33 -3.54
N ASP A 27 0.20 -20.35 -3.85
CA ASP A 27 0.30 -21.12 -5.10
C ASP A 27 0.28 -20.24 -6.35
N TRP A 28 -0.66 -19.29 -6.43
CA TRP A 28 -0.73 -18.40 -7.60
C TRP A 28 0.53 -17.53 -7.72
N TRP A 29 1.11 -17.11 -6.59
CA TRP A 29 2.28 -16.23 -6.55
C TRP A 29 3.54 -16.96 -6.97
N THR A 30 3.70 -18.21 -6.54
CA THR A 30 4.82 -19.05 -6.99
C THR A 30 4.73 -19.28 -8.50
N GLU A 31 3.55 -19.48 -9.06
CA GLU A 31 3.39 -19.68 -10.51
C GLU A 31 3.43 -18.38 -11.32
N ALA A 32 3.04 -17.24 -10.73
CA ALA A 32 2.95 -15.97 -11.42
C ALA A 32 4.27 -15.49 -12.01
N ARG A 33 5.38 -15.65 -11.24
CA ARG A 33 6.79 -15.29 -11.55
C ARG A 33 7.08 -13.83 -11.93
N PHE A 34 6.20 -13.15 -12.64
CA PHE A 34 6.44 -11.85 -13.27
C PHE A 34 5.20 -10.94 -13.18
N GLY A 35 5.41 -9.69 -12.80
CA GLY A 35 4.35 -8.70 -12.62
C GLY A 35 4.81 -7.28 -12.92
N MET A 36 3.83 -6.39 -13.11
CA MET A 36 4.06 -4.96 -13.31
C MET A 36 3.98 -4.22 -11.97
N PHE A 37 4.86 -3.24 -11.78
CA PHE A 37 4.73 -2.27 -10.69
C PHE A 37 4.57 -0.87 -11.27
N ILE A 38 3.51 -0.16 -10.87
CA ILE A 38 3.19 1.18 -11.34
C ILE A 38 3.36 2.15 -10.17
N HIS A 39 4.37 3.03 -10.26
CA HIS A 39 4.43 4.25 -9.47
C HIS A 39 3.81 5.38 -10.28
N TRP A 40 2.66 5.85 -9.82
CA TRP A 40 1.95 6.95 -10.45
C TRP A 40 1.24 7.78 -9.36
N GLY A 41 1.29 9.09 -9.49
CA GLY A 41 0.73 10.03 -8.52
C GLY A 41 1.12 11.46 -8.87
N LEU A 42 0.89 12.41 -7.98
CA LEU A 42 1.17 13.84 -8.24
C LEU A 42 2.61 14.11 -8.68
N TYR A 43 3.58 13.35 -8.16
CA TYR A 43 4.98 13.42 -8.57
C TYR A 43 5.19 13.17 -10.07
N SER A 44 4.34 12.37 -10.72
CA SER A 44 4.36 12.17 -12.16
C SER A 44 4.02 13.45 -12.92
N GLY A 45 3.10 14.26 -12.38
CA GLY A 45 2.77 15.58 -12.95
C GLY A 45 3.88 16.63 -12.78
N ALA A 46 4.82 16.39 -11.86
CA ALA A 46 6.03 17.20 -11.73
C ALA A 46 7.14 16.78 -12.71
N GLU A 47 7.10 15.56 -13.25
CA GLU A 47 8.08 15.06 -14.24
C GLU A 47 9.54 15.19 -13.76
N GLY A 48 9.77 15.09 -12.45
CA GLY A 48 11.10 15.24 -11.83
C GLY A 48 11.63 16.68 -11.76
N ILE A 49 10.82 17.68 -12.11
CA ILE A 49 11.19 19.11 -12.11
C ILE A 49 10.16 19.95 -11.36
N TRP A 50 10.61 20.74 -10.40
CA TRP A 50 9.79 21.71 -9.67
C TRP A 50 10.34 23.12 -9.84
N LYS A 51 9.53 24.02 -10.43
CA LYS A 51 9.90 25.44 -10.67
C LYS A 51 11.28 25.63 -11.34
N GLY A 52 11.62 24.76 -12.29
CA GLY A 52 12.89 24.78 -13.01
C GLY A 52 14.04 24.03 -12.33
N GLU A 53 13.85 23.53 -11.12
CA GLU A 53 14.85 22.74 -10.38
C GLU A 53 14.54 21.24 -10.44
N LYS A 54 15.55 20.40 -10.64
CA LYS A 54 15.42 18.94 -10.43
C LYS A 54 15.25 18.64 -8.93
N HIS A 55 14.91 17.40 -8.59
CA HIS A 55 14.86 17.02 -7.18
C HIS A 55 16.23 17.17 -6.50
N ARG A 56 16.28 17.74 -5.29
CA ARG A 56 17.51 18.22 -4.62
C ARG A 56 18.46 17.13 -4.08
N HIS A 57 18.34 15.89 -4.55
CA HIS A 57 19.14 14.77 -4.07
C HIS A 57 19.57 13.88 -5.25
N PHE A 58 20.70 13.18 -5.12
CA PHE A 58 21.30 12.42 -6.22
C PHE A 58 20.63 11.06 -6.50
N ASN A 59 19.82 10.54 -5.57
CA ASN A 59 19.00 9.37 -5.87
C ASN A 59 17.88 9.85 -6.80
N ASN A 60 17.88 9.40 -8.06
CA ASN A 60 16.99 9.88 -9.14
C ASN A 60 15.52 9.44 -8.97
N TYR A 61 15.00 9.52 -7.75
CA TYR A 61 13.66 9.12 -7.34
C TYR A 61 12.73 10.33 -7.45
N ALA A 62 12.14 10.49 -8.63
CA ALA A 62 11.24 11.62 -8.92
C ALA A 62 10.02 11.63 -8.00
N GLU A 63 9.59 10.47 -7.50
CA GLU A 63 8.48 10.31 -6.56
C GLU A 63 8.75 10.94 -5.17
N TRP A 64 9.99 11.32 -4.89
CA TRP A 64 10.39 12.02 -3.66
C TRP A 64 10.44 13.54 -3.80
N ILE A 65 10.03 14.10 -4.95
CA ILE A 65 10.20 15.52 -5.24
C ILE A 65 9.52 16.45 -4.24
N LYS A 66 8.32 16.09 -3.72
CA LYS A 66 7.62 16.85 -2.67
C LYS A 66 8.54 17.13 -1.48
N TYR A 67 9.09 16.05 -0.92
CA TYR A 67 9.98 16.12 0.22
C TYR A 67 11.29 16.82 -0.11
N ARG A 68 11.95 16.42 -1.21
CA ARG A 68 13.29 16.92 -1.57
C ARG A 68 13.29 18.40 -1.91
N ASN A 69 12.22 18.91 -2.50
CA ASN A 69 12.13 20.31 -2.92
C ASN A 69 11.32 21.17 -1.95
N ARG A 70 10.89 20.59 -0.81
CA ARG A 70 10.13 21.29 0.24
C ARG A 70 8.85 21.93 -0.30
N ILE A 71 8.14 21.18 -1.14
CA ILE A 71 6.89 21.64 -1.75
C ILE A 71 5.77 21.53 -0.71
N SER A 72 4.98 22.59 -0.55
CA SER A 72 3.83 22.57 0.37
C SER A 72 2.75 21.61 -0.12
N ASN A 73 1.86 21.16 0.77
CA ASN A 73 0.73 20.30 0.39
C ASN A 73 -0.17 20.97 -0.65
N GLU A 74 -0.45 22.26 -0.49
CA GLU A 74 -1.30 23.04 -1.41
C GLU A 74 -0.69 23.11 -2.81
N GLU A 75 0.57 23.55 -2.92
CA GLU A 75 1.23 23.69 -4.23
C GLU A 75 1.44 22.32 -4.90
N TYR A 76 1.76 21.29 -4.12
CA TYR A 76 1.95 19.95 -4.66
C TYR A 76 0.63 19.35 -5.15
N GLY A 77 -0.46 19.55 -4.40
CA GLY A 77 -1.80 19.10 -4.77
C GLY A 77 -2.30 19.69 -6.10
N ASP A 78 -1.91 20.93 -6.41
CA ASP A 78 -2.24 21.58 -7.69
C ASP A 78 -1.69 20.85 -8.93
N LEU A 79 -0.70 19.96 -8.76
CA LEU A 79 -0.23 19.07 -9.83
C LEU A 79 -1.33 18.15 -10.37
N ALA A 80 -2.41 17.91 -9.59
CA ALA A 80 -3.56 17.13 -10.04
C ALA A 80 -4.17 17.67 -11.34
N LYS A 81 -4.12 19.00 -11.54
CA LYS A 81 -4.69 19.67 -12.71
C LYS A 81 -3.88 19.46 -14.00
N ARG A 82 -2.69 18.85 -13.91
CA ARG A 82 -1.83 18.56 -15.08
C ARG A 82 -2.21 17.28 -15.81
N PHE A 83 -3.00 16.42 -15.17
CA PHE A 83 -3.37 15.14 -15.78
C PHE A 83 -4.47 15.33 -16.82
N VAL A 84 -4.24 14.82 -18.02
CA VAL A 84 -5.24 14.75 -19.08
C VAL A 84 -5.99 13.43 -18.92
N TRP A 85 -7.12 13.47 -18.22
CA TRP A 85 -7.85 12.26 -17.82
C TRP A 85 -8.26 11.37 -19.00
N ASP A 86 -8.58 11.94 -20.16
CA ASP A 86 -8.98 11.17 -21.35
C ASP A 86 -7.83 10.37 -21.97
N GLU A 87 -6.57 10.71 -21.66
CA GLU A 87 -5.39 10.00 -22.14
C GLU A 87 -4.93 8.88 -21.17
N ILE A 88 -5.53 8.80 -19.99
CA ILE A 88 -5.21 7.80 -18.98
C ILE A 88 -6.13 6.58 -19.18
N ASN A 89 -5.58 5.44 -19.58
CA ASN A 89 -6.37 4.24 -19.80
C ASN A 89 -5.79 3.04 -19.01
N PRO A 90 -6.30 2.76 -17.79
CA PRO A 90 -5.85 1.63 -17.00
C PRO A 90 -6.04 0.27 -17.69
N GLU A 91 -7.05 0.12 -18.56
CA GLU A 91 -7.23 -1.12 -19.32
C GLU A 91 -6.08 -1.37 -20.30
N GLU A 92 -5.56 -0.32 -20.95
CA GLU A 92 -4.39 -0.46 -21.81
C GLU A 92 -3.17 -0.93 -21.02
N TRP A 93 -2.95 -0.43 -19.80
CA TRP A 93 -1.86 -0.90 -18.95
C TRP A 93 -1.96 -2.40 -18.67
N VAL A 94 -3.16 -2.89 -18.35
CA VAL A 94 -3.43 -4.32 -18.12
C VAL A 94 -3.17 -5.15 -19.38
N ILE A 95 -3.65 -4.68 -20.53
CA ILE A 95 -3.44 -5.37 -21.81
C ILE A 95 -1.94 -5.44 -22.16
N GLN A 96 -1.19 -4.36 -21.94
CA GLN A 96 0.26 -4.36 -22.20
C GLN A 96 1.02 -5.28 -21.24
N ALA A 97 0.68 -5.27 -19.95
CA ALA A 97 1.24 -6.19 -18.97
C ALA A 97 1.01 -7.66 -19.38
N LYS A 98 -0.23 -7.98 -19.76
CA LYS A 98 -0.61 -9.33 -20.21
C LYS A 98 0.12 -9.74 -21.48
N LYS A 99 0.27 -8.85 -22.46
CA LYS A 99 1.05 -9.10 -23.68
C LYS A 99 2.52 -9.37 -23.38
N ALA A 100 3.07 -8.76 -22.34
CA ALA A 100 4.43 -9.02 -21.87
C ALA A 100 4.57 -10.31 -21.05
N GLY A 101 3.47 -11.02 -20.77
CA GLY A 101 3.45 -12.26 -20.00
C GLY A 101 3.32 -12.07 -18.48
N MET A 102 3.10 -10.85 -18.01
CA MET A 102 2.88 -10.58 -16.58
C MET A 102 1.55 -11.15 -16.08
N GLN A 103 1.54 -11.63 -14.85
CA GLN A 103 0.38 -12.30 -14.21
C GLN A 103 -0.27 -11.47 -13.10
N TYR A 104 0.40 -10.40 -12.67
CA TYR A 104 -0.14 -9.45 -11.69
C TYR A 104 0.32 -8.02 -11.95
N ILE A 105 -0.44 -7.06 -11.43
CA ILE A 105 -0.12 -5.63 -11.45
C ILE A 105 -0.25 -5.08 -10.04
N THR A 106 0.76 -4.36 -9.57
CA THR A 106 0.72 -3.59 -8.32
C THR A 106 0.81 -2.10 -8.63
N ILE A 107 -0.09 -1.29 -8.08
CA ILE A 107 -0.08 0.18 -8.25
C ILE A 107 0.00 0.89 -6.90
N THR A 108 0.72 2.01 -6.83
CA THR A 108 0.75 2.90 -5.67
C THR A 108 -0.63 3.49 -5.40
N ALA A 109 -1.41 2.94 -4.46
CA ALA A 109 -2.67 3.55 -4.04
C ALA A 109 -2.43 4.86 -3.27
N LYS A 110 -1.44 4.86 -2.38
CA LYS A 110 -0.92 6.04 -1.67
C LYS A 110 0.60 5.90 -1.50
N HIS A 111 1.36 6.88 -1.98
CA HIS A 111 2.82 6.95 -1.77
C HIS A 111 3.16 7.78 -0.51
N HIS A 112 4.45 8.03 -0.26
CA HIS A 112 4.92 8.83 0.87
C HIS A 112 4.39 10.27 0.88
N ASP A 113 3.99 10.81 -0.27
CA ASP A 113 3.42 12.16 -0.35
C ASP A 113 2.07 12.30 0.37
N GLY A 114 1.46 11.16 0.73
CA GLY A 114 0.20 11.08 1.46
C GLY A 114 -1.04 11.20 0.58
N PHE A 115 -0.88 11.30 -0.73
CA PHE A 115 -1.97 11.55 -1.68
C PHE A 115 -2.64 10.25 -2.12
N ALA A 116 -3.95 10.17 -1.98
CA ALA A 116 -4.74 9.02 -2.39
C ALA A 116 -5.11 9.09 -3.87
N LEU A 117 -4.85 7.99 -4.61
CA LEU A 117 -5.20 7.90 -6.04
C LEU A 117 -6.69 7.66 -6.30
N TRP A 118 -7.47 7.32 -5.27
CA TRP A 118 -8.89 7.02 -5.37
C TRP A 118 -9.76 8.06 -4.66
N ASP A 119 -11.08 7.93 -4.81
CA ASP A 119 -12.06 8.78 -4.12
C ASP A 119 -12.24 8.35 -2.65
N THR A 120 -11.16 8.51 -1.87
CA THR A 120 -11.17 8.22 -0.43
C THR A 120 -12.14 9.15 0.28
N GLN A 121 -12.89 8.59 1.24
CA GLN A 121 -13.73 9.36 2.16
C GLN A 121 -12.92 9.84 3.38
N ILE A 122 -11.62 9.55 3.42
CA ILE A 122 -10.73 9.83 4.53
C ILE A 122 -9.80 10.99 4.17
N GLY A 123 -10.03 12.13 4.83
CA GLY A 123 -9.31 13.37 4.55
C GLY A 123 -9.65 13.96 3.18
N ASN A 124 -8.94 15.03 2.81
CA ASN A 124 -9.21 15.80 1.60
C ASN A 124 -8.05 15.80 0.60
N TYR A 125 -7.07 14.90 0.77
CA TYR A 125 -5.84 14.86 -0.03
C TYR A 125 -5.86 13.72 -1.06
N SER A 126 -6.71 13.88 -2.07
CA SER A 126 -6.94 12.90 -3.13
C SER A 126 -7.24 13.58 -4.47
N PHE A 127 -7.19 12.83 -5.58
CA PHE A 127 -7.50 13.37 -6.89
C PHE A 127 -8.89 14.01 -6.95
N LYS A 128 -9.90 13.36 -6.36
CA LYS A 128 -11.28 13.84 -6.41
C LYS A 128 -11.44 15.24 -5.81
N ASN A 129 -10.68 15.53 -4.75
CA ASN A 129 -10.72 16.81 -4.06
C ASN A 129 -9.97 17.93 -4.81
N TYR A 130 -8.91 17.60 -5.56
CA TYR A 130 -8.10 18.59 -6.27
C TYR A 130 -8.48 18.80 -7.74
N ASP A 131 -9.10 17.80 -8.36
CA ASP A 131 -9.66 17.89 -9.70
C ASP A 131 -11.02 17.16 -9.76
N PRO A 132 -12.15 17.89 -9.76
CA PRO A 132 -13.48 17.27 -9.81
C PRO A 132 -13.74 16.38 -11.03
N LYS A 133 -12.98 16.58 -12.12
CA LYS A 133 -13.04 15.77 -13.35
C LYS A 133 -12.26 14.46 -13.22
N SER A 134 -11.50 14.28 -12.14
CA SER A 134 -10.75 13.06 -11.92
C SER A 134 -11.63 11.84 -11.89
N ARG A 135 -11.04 10.72 -12.32
CA ARG A 135 -11.67 9.40 -12.29
C ARG A 135 -11.01 8.54 -11.22
N ASP A 136 -11.75 7.58 -10.68
CA ASP A 136 -11.16 6.56 -9.81
C ASP A 136 -10.43 5.53 -10.68
N ILE A 137 -9.17 5.83 -10.98
CA ILE A 137 -8.27 4.97 -11.74
C ILE A 137 -7.97 3.64 -11.05
N LEU A 138 -8.09 3.55 -9.72
CA LEU A 138 -7.93 2.26 -9.03
C LEU A 138 -9.14 1.37 -9.32
N ALA A 139 -10.36 1.94 -9.35
CA ALA A 139 -11.56 1.21 -9.74
C ALA A 139 -11.50 0.75 -11.20
N GLU A 140 -11.03 1.60 -12.11
CA GLU A 140 -10.84 1.24 -13.51
C GLU A 140 -9.77 0.16 -13.70
N LEU A 141 -8.64 0.27 -13.00
CA LEU A 141 -7.59 -0.76 -13.03
C LEU A 141 -8.11 -2.08 -12.45
N ALA A 142 -8.85 -2.06 -11.35
CA ALA A 142 -9.43 -3.25 -10.74
C ALA A 142 -10.42 -3.94 -11.69
N ALA A 143 -11.30 -3.17 -12.33
CA ALA A 143 -12.23 -3.70 -13.33
C ALA A 143 -11.50 -4.30 -14.54
N ALA A 144 -10.45 -3.65 -15.04
CA ALA A 144 -9.62 -4.16 -16.12
C ALA A 144 -8.87 -5.43 -15.72
N CYS A 145 -8.29 -5.48 -14.52
CA CYS A 145 -7.62 -6.65 -13.99
C CYS A 145 -8.57 -7.86 -13.94
N LYS A 146 -9.78 -7.65 -13.41
CA LYS A 146 -10.83 -8.68 -13.38
C LYS A 146 -11.22 -9.14 -14.79
N LYS A 147 -11.41 -8.20 -15.73
CA LYS A 147 -11.78 -8.49 -17.13
C LYS A 147 -10.72 -9.34 -17.85
N HIS A 148 -9.45 -9.12 -17.54
CA HIS A 148 -8.31 -9.74 -18.24
C HIS A 148 -7.64 -10.85 -17.43
N ASP A 149 -8.26 -11.33 -16.35
CA ASP A 149 -7.70 -12.37 -15.46
C ASP A 149 -6.28 -12.04 -14.98
N MET A 150 -6.09 -10.79 -14.56
CA MET A 150 -4.84 -10.27 -14.00
C MET A 150 -5.02 -10.10 -12.50
N LYS A 151 -4.07 -10.57 -11.69
CA LYS A 151 -4.11 -10.36 -10.24
C LYS A 151 -3.81 -8.90 -9.91
N LEU A 152 -4.65 -8.28 -9.08
CA LEU A 152 -4.50 -6.89 -8.65
C LEU A 152 -3.76 -6.82 -7.31
N GLY A 153 -2.83 -5.88 -7.20
CA GLY A 153 -2.21 -5.49 -5.95
C GLY A 153 -2.18 -3.98 -5.75
N PHE A 154 -2.14 -3.58 -4.49
CA PHE A 154 -1.95 -2.18 -4.11
C PHE A 154 -0.68 -2.00 -3.29
N TYR A 155 0.07 -0.96 -3.61
CA TYR A 155 1.08 -0.41 -2.72
C TYR A 155 0.43 0.64 -1.81
N TYR A 156 0.78 0.62 -0.53
CA TYR A 156 0.33 1.60 0.43
C TYR A 156 1.47 1.98 1.40
N SER A 157 1.82 3.27 1.45
CA SER A 157 2.79 3.76 2.45
C SER A 157 2.13 3.94 3.81
N HIS A 158 2.16 2.91 4.64
CA HIS A 158 1.50 2.90 5.96
C HIS A 158 2.23 3.72 7.01
N TRP A 159 3.56 3.74 6.96
CA TRP A 159 4.38 4.49 7.90
C TRP A 159 4.54 5.94 7.48
N VAL A 160 5.06 6.17 6.25
CA VAL A 160 5.52 7.49 5.81
C VAL A 160 4.35 8.23 5.18
N ASP A 161 4.09 9.43 5.68
CA ASP A 161 3.04 10.30 5.14
C ASP A 161 3.44 11.76 5.34
N TRP A 162 3.86 12.41 4.25
CA TRP A 162 4.29 13.81 4.25
C TRP A 162 3.12 14.78 4.21
N GLU A 163 1.87 14.31 4.15
CA GLU A 163 0.70 15.18 4.26
C GLU A 163 0.18 15.23 5.70
N HIS A 164 0.11 14.08 6.37
CA HIS A 164 -0.48 13.99 7.70
C HIS A 164 0.48 14.50 8.79
N PRO A 165 0.05 15.37 9.72
CA PRO A 165 0.93 15.94 10.75
C PRO A 165 1.56 14.90 11.69
N TYR A 166 0.89 13.75 11.85
CA TYR A 166 1.37 12.63 12.66
C TYR A 166 1.80 11.40 11.84
N GLY A 167 1.94 11.56 10.53
CA GLY A 167 2.71 10.61 9.72
C GLY A 167 4.20 10.79 10.03
N TRP A 168 4.99 9.71 9.98
CA TRP A 168 6.43 9.87 10.13
C TRP A 168 7.02 10.46 8.85
N ASP A 169 7.97 11.37 9.04
CA ASP A 169 8.73 11.98 7.96
C ASP A 169 10.22 12.04 8.29
N HIS A 170 11.01 12.52 7.34
CA HIS A 170 12.47 12.58 7.47
C HIS A 170 12.95 13.89 8.13
N ASN A 171 12.05 14.73 8.64
CA ASN A 171 12.38 16.05 9.19
C ASN A 171 12.25 16.12 10.71
N ARG A 172 12.27 14.99 11.42
CA ARG A 172 12.06 14.96 12.88
C ARG A 172 13.06 15.80 13.68
N GLU A 173 14.27 16.00 13.15
CA GLU A 173 15.25 16.95 13.72
C GLU A 173 14.72 18.40 13.77
N LEU A 174 13.81 18.77 12.86
CA LEU A 174 13.17 20.09 12.76
C LEU A 174 11.78 20.11 13.39
N THR A 175 10.99 19.04 13.24
CA THR A 175 9.60 18.98 13.70
C THR A 175 9.41 18.38 15.10
N GLY A 176 10.50 17.90 15.72
CA GLY A 176 10.47 17.09 16.95
C GLY A 176 10.09 15.64 16.67
N ASP A 177 10.18 14.74 17.66
CA ASP A 177 9.79 13.33 17.54
C ASP A 177 8.28 13.11 17.76
N LEU A 178 7.71 12.03 17.20
CA LEU A 178 6.29 11.71 17.38
C LEU A 178 6.13 11.01 18.72
N THR A 179 5.03 11.27 19.42
CA THR A 179 4.61 10.37 20.50
C THR A 179 3.88 9.16 19.94
N ASP A 180 3.85 8.09 20.72
CA ASP A 180 3.09 6.88 20.38
C ASP A 180 1.60 7.20 20.15
N GLU A 181 1.02 8.12 20.93
CA GLU A 181 -0.37 8.55 20.80
C GLU A 181 -0.62 9.32 19.50
N GLN A 182 0.29 10.20 19.10
CA GLN A 182 0.18 10.95 17.84
C GLN A 182 0.23 10.00 16.65
N PHE A 183 1.19 9.07 16.64
CA PHE A 183 1.29 8.12 15.54
C PHE A 183 0.10 7.16 15.50
N ASP A 184 -0.42 6.73 16.66
CA ASP A 184 -1.64 5.93 16.72
C ASP A 184 -2.87 6.71 16.22
N GLN A 185 -2.95 8.02 16.46
CA GLN A 185 -3.99 8.85 15.87
C GLN A 185 -3.94 8.81 14.33
N TYR A 186 -2.77 9.03 13.72
CA TYR A 186 -2.59 8.87 12.25
C TYR A 186 -3.00 7.47 11.78
N TRP A 187 -2.63 6.44 12.54
CA TRP A 187 -2.92 5.06 12.22
C TRP A 187 -4.43 4.78 12.19
N GLN A 188 -5.16 5.22 13.21
CA GLN A 188 -6.61 4.98 13.32
C GLN A 188 -7.43 5.91 12.41
N GLU A 189 -7.00 7.16 12.22
CA GLU A 189 -7.75 8.16 11.45
C GLU A 189 -7.50 8.04 9.94
N LYS A 190 -6.32 7.58 9.51
CA LYS A 190 -5.96 7.51 8.08
C LYS A 190 -5.63 6.09 7.61
N VAL A 191 -4.65 5.41 8.24
CA VAL A 191 -4.13 4.12 7.73
C VAL A 191 -5.20 3.03 7.69
N ILE A 192 -5.81 2.72 8.83
CA ILE A 192 -6.80 1.64 8.94
C ILE A 192 -8.04 1.89 8.07
N PRO A 193 -8.68 3.06 8.08
CA PRO A 193 -9.86 3.28 7.25
C PRO A 193 -9.55 3.32 5.75
N GLN A 194 -8.40 3.88 5.32
CA GLN A 194 -8.02 3.83 3.90
C GLN A 194 -7.70 2.40 3.43
N LEU A 195 -7.01 1.60 4.25
CA LEU A 195 -6.81 0.17 3.92
C LEU A 195 -8.14 -0.57 3.83
N ARG A 196 -9.12 -0.25 4.68
CA ARG A 196 -10.47 -0.82 4.59
C ARG A 196 -11.12 -0.48 3.25
N GLU A 197 -11.10 0.78 2.82
CA GLU A 197 -11.63 1.19 1.51
C GLU A 197 -10.99 0.38 0.36
N LEU A 198 -9.66 0.26 0.36
CA LEU A 198 -8.92 -0.49 -0.66
C LEU A 198 -9.28 -1.98 -0.67
N LEU A 199 -9.55 -2.56 0.48
CA LEU A 199 -9.86 -3.99 0.63
C LEU A 199 -11.35 -4.32 0.41
N THR A 200 -12.25 -3.35 0.38
CA THR A 200 -13.69 -3.58 0.18
C THR A 200 -14.22 -3.14 -1.17
N ASN A 201 -13.63 -2.11 -1.78
CA ASN A 201 -14.27 -1.42 -2.91
C ASN A 201 -13.76 -1.88 -4.29
N TYR A 202 -12.65 -2.62 -4.34
CA TYR A 202 -11.92 -2.90 -5.59
C TYR A 202 -11.91 -4.39 -5.99
N GLY A 203 -12.81 -5.19 -5.42
CA GLY A 203 -12.91 -6.63 -5.69
C GLY A 203 -11.82 -7.44 -5.00
N ASP A 204 -11.32 -8.48 -5.68
CA ASP A 204 -10.31 -9.37 -5.13
C ASP A 204 -8.92 -8.72 -5.19
N VAL A 205 -8.37 -8.37 -4.02
CA VAL A 205 -7.01 -7.83 -3.89
C VAL A 205 -6.07 -8.99 -3.58
N ALA A 206 -5.17 -9.30 -4.53
CA ALA A 206 -4.26 -10.43 -4.42
C ALA A 206 -2.98 -10.10 -3.62
N LEU A 207 -2.55 -8.84 -3.62
CA LEU A 207 -1.32 -8.40 -2.96
C LEU A 207 -1.46 -7.02 -2.34
N LEU A 208 -1.03 -6.89 -1.08
CA LEU A 208 -0.71 -5.61 -0.46
C LEU A 208 0.80 -5.48 -0.28
N TRP A 209 1.34 -4.39 -0.84
CA TRP A 209 2.74 -4.06 -0.80
C TRP A 209 2.96 -2.84 0.10
N PHE A 210 3.55 -3.07 1.27
CA PHE A 210 3.91 -2.05 2.24
C PHE A 210 5.37 -1.63 2.10
N ASP A 211 5.72 -0.41 2.56
CA ASP A 211 7.04 0.17 2.31
C ASP A 211 7.82 0.56 3.57
N MET A 212 8.15 -0.45 4.35
CA MET A 212 9.05 -0.34 5.47
C MET A 212 10.37 -1.03 5.15
N TRP A 213 11.50 -0.31 5.25
CA TRP A 213 12.83 -0.88 4.96
C TRP A 213 13.66 -1.22 6.20
N ILE A 214 13.20 -0.83 7.40
CA ILE A 214 13.76 -1.25 8.69
C ILE A 214 12.67 -1.92 9.53
N GLY A 215 13.03 -2.85 10.42
CA GLY A 215 12.07 -3.52 11.30
C GLY A 215 11.45 -2.56 12.31
N HIS A 216 10.21 -2.81 12.72
CA HIS A 216 9.40 -1.89 13.52
C HIS A 216 10.03 -1.52 14.87
N GLU A 217 10.91 -2.38 15.40
CA GLU A 217 11.64 -2.18 16.65
C GLU A 217 12.59 -0.97 16.65
N LYS A 218 12.86 -0.39 15.47
CA LYS A 218 13.71 0.80 15.28
C LYS A 218 12.93 2.05 14.88
N THR A 219 11.62 2.05 15.15
CA THR A 219 10.66 2.93 14.47
C THR A 219 9.57 3.34 15.44
N ILE A 220 8.74 4.32 15.04
CA ILE A 220 7.55 4.70 15.81
C ILE A 220 6.39 3.72 15.64
N VAL A 221 6.44 2.85 14.62
CA VAL A 221 5.38 1.88 14.34
C VAL A 221 5.42 0.77 15.38
N GLN A 222 4.28 0.50 16.00
CA GLN A 222 4.18 -0.50 17.06
C GLN A 222 3.69 -1.84 16.52
N GLU A 223 4.12 -2.94 17.14
CA GLU A 223 3.71 -4.29 16.75
C GLU A 223 2.17 -4.44 16.72
N LYS A 224 1.46 -3.85 17.69
CA LYS A 224 -0.01 -3.91 17.76
C LYS A 224 -0.69 -3.32 16.51
N GLN A 225 -0.09 -2.31 15.89
CA GLN A 225 -0.58 -1.62 14.71
C GLN A 225 -0.40 -2.53 13.48
N LEU A 226 0.79 -3.12 13.31
CA LEU A 226 1.06 -4.08 12.25
C LEU A 226 0.14 -5.31 12.32
N ARG A 227 -0.07 -5.85 13.53
CA ARG A 227 -1.03 -6.95 13.74
C ARG A 227 -2.49 -6.52 13.49
N GLN A 228 -2.84 -5.25 13.71
CA GLN A 228 -4.16 -4.72 13.36
C GLN A 228 -4.37 -4.75 11.84
N VAL A 229 -3.37 -4.37 11.06
CA VAL A 229 -3.41 -4.47 9.59
C VAL A 229 -3.54 -5.91 9.13
N ILE A 230 -2.74 -6.84 9.67
CA ILE A 230 -2.87 -8.26 9.32
C ILE A 230 -4.28 -8.77 9.57
N ARG A 231 -4.85 -8.49 10.76
CA ARG A 231 -6.23 -8.89 11.08
C ARG A 231 -7.24 -8.30 10.09
N LEU A 232 -7.11 -7.02 9.76
CA LEU A 232 -7.98 -6.35 8.79
C LEU A 232 -7.91 -7.01 7.40
N VAL A 233 -6.69 -7.30 6.92
CA VAL A 233 -6.48 -7.95 5.63
C VAL A 233 -7.05 -9.36 5.64
N ARG A 234 -6.80 -10.15 6.68
CA ARG A 234 -7.30 -11.52 6.78
C ARG A 234 -8.83 -11.58 6.90
N GLU A 235 -9.45 -10.59 7.54
CA GLU A 235 -10.90 -10.46 7.65
C GLU A 235 -11.55 -10.13 6.30
N LEU A 236 -11.00 -9.16 5.57
CA LEU A 236 -11.63 -8.63 4.36
C LEU A 236 -11.21 -9.34 3.08
N GLN A 237 -9.95 -9.79 3.02
CA GLN A 237 -9.31 -10.38 1.85
C GLN A 237 -8.44 -11.58 2.31
N PRO A 238 -9.05 -12.71 2.71
CA PRO A 238 -8.33 -13.84 3.31
C PRO A 238 -7.24 -14.45 2.42
N ASN A 239 -7.34 -14.25 1.10
CA ASN A 239 -6.36 -14.73 0.12
C ASN A 239 -5.29 -13.68 -0.26
N CYS A 240 -5.39 -12.46 0.26
CA CYS A 240 -4.43 -11.40 -0.03
C CYS A 240 -3.07 -11.70 0.60
N LEU A 241 -2.03 -11.65 -0.22
CA LEU A 241 -0.65 -11.73 0.24
C LEU A 241 -0.22 -10.38 0.81
N ILE A 242 0.63 -10.40 1.83
CA ILE A 242 1.22 -9.22 2.45
C ILE A 242 2.73 -9.36 2.33
N ASN A 243 3.43 -8.32 1.85
CA ASN A 243 4.88 -8.38 1.76
C ASN A 243 5.56 -8.21 3.15
N SER A 244 6.80 -8.68 3.26
CA SER A 244 7.57 -8.60 4.52
C SER A 244 7.89 -7.17 4.97
N ARG A 245 7.82 -6.21 4.06
CA ARG A 245 7.98 -4.77 4.35
C ARG A 245 6.76 -4.15 5.04
N LEU A 246 5.80 -4.96 5.50
CA LEU A 246 4.86 -4.51 6.52
C LEU A 246 5.60 -4.08 7.79
N GLY A 247 6.64 -4.83 8.18
CA GLY A 247 7.53 -4.44 9.27
C GLY A 247 7.73 -5.42 10.42
N LEU A 248 7.07 -6.57 10.36
CA LEU A 248 7.35 -7.69 11.25
C LEU A 248 8.55 -8.49 10.73
N PRO A 249 9.24 -9.24 11.61
CA PRO A 249 10.30 -10.16 11.18
C PRO A 249 9.80 -11.15 10.12
N VAL A 250 10.64 -11.52 9.15
CA VAL A 250 10.30 -12.52 8.12
C VAL A 250 9.97 -13.89 8.71
N SER A 251 10.43 -14.16 9.94
CA SER A 251 10.09 -15.37 10.70
C SER A 251 8.73 -15.32 11.39
N ASP A 252 8.01 -14.20 11.35
CA ASP A 252 6.65 -14.12 11.86
C ASP A 252 5.74 -15.02 10.99
N PRO A 253 4.97 -15.94 11.60
CA PRO A 253 4.26 -16.98 10.86
C PRO A 253 3.01 -16.50 10.09
N ASP A 254 2.56 -15.25 10.30
CA ASP A 254 1.31 -14.70 9.71
C ASP A 254 1.46 -14.07 8.30
#